data_AF-A0A132UCH9-F1
#
_entry.id   AF-A0A132UCH9-F1
#
_cell.length_a   1.000
_cell.length_b   1.000
_cell.length_c   1.000
_cell.angle_alpha   90.00
_cell.angle_beta   90.00
_cell.angle_gamma   90.00
#
_symmetry.space_group_name_H-M   'P 1'
#
loop_
_entity.id
_entity.type
_entity.pdbx_description
1 polymer ?
#
loop_
_entity_poly.entity_id
_entity_poly.type
_entity_poly.pdbx_seq_one_letter_code
_entity_poly.pdbx_strand_id
1 'polypeptide(L)'
;MLTRKEIPSYLIIPQGSYERDGIEGLTLGHSPGKPRRLTEQQEQTLADTVSTKRPVDVGIEAKYTWTLKLAMLFVEREFGETYTKKGMSVLLHRLGFSHTKATYTMELADPAEQETFRSETFPAQNKS
;
A
#
# COMPACT_ATOMS: atom_id res chain seq x y z
N MET A 1 22.48 -8.01 45.50
CA MET A 1 22.51 -6.78 44.69
C MET A 1 23.49 -7.00 43.53
N LEU A 2 23.01 -7.13 42.29
CA LEU A 2 23.87 -7.12 41.09
C LEU A 2 23.40 -6.02 40.14
N THR A 3 24.39 -5.38 39.53
CA THR A 3 24.36 -4.05 38.92
C THR A 3 23.69 -4.02 37.55
N ARG A 4 22.80 -3.03 37.39
CA ARG A 4 22.11 -2.60 36.16
C ARG A 4 23.12 -2.06 35.13
N LYS A 5 23.78 -2.93 34.37
CA LYS A 5 24.48 -2.52 33.15
C LYS A 5 24.05 -3.39 31.97
N GLU A 6 23.50 -2.72 30.97
CA GLU A 6 23.48 -3.13 29.55
C GLU A 6 22.56 -4.31 29.20
N ILE A 7 21.24 -4.17 29.35
CA ILE A 7 20.29 -5.09 28.68
C ILE A 7 19.98 -4.51 27.30
N PRO A 8 20.37 -5.17 26.20
CA PRO A 8 20.08 -4.68 24.86
C PRO A 8 18.58 -4.75 24.53
N SER A 9 18.09 -3.74 23.80
CA SER A 9 16.69 -3.47 23.43
C SER A 9 15.87 -4.67 22.89
N TYR A 10 16.54 -5.70 22.39
CA TYR A 10 15.91 -6.90 21.85
C TYR A 10 15.52 -7.96 22.90
N LEU A 11 15.87 -7.79 24.17
CA LEU A 11 15.49 -8.70 25.26
C LEU A 11 14.49 -8.03 26.21
N ILE A 12 13.19 -8.11 25.88
CA ILE A 12 12.14 -7.84 26.86
C ILE A 12 12.07 -9.08 27.75
N ILE A 13 12.74 -9.05 28.90
CA ILE A 13 12.59 -10.09 29.93
C ILE A 13 11.37 -9.71 30.77
N PRO A 14 10.24 -10.45 30.70
CA PRO A 14 9.11 -10.20 31.57
C PRO A 14 9.46 -10.66 33.00
N GLN A 15 10.11 -9.79 33.77
CA GLN A 15 10.53 -10.13 35.14
C GLN A 15 9.33 -10.51 36.05
N GLY A 16 8.14 -9.97 35.75
CA GLY A 16 6.90 -10.27 36.49
C GLY A 16 6.18 -11.57 36.11
N SER A 17 6.54 -12.26 35.01
CA SER A 17 5.97 -13.58 34.68
C SER A 17 6.77 -14.72 35.31
N TYR A 18 8.06 -14.54 35.58
CA TYR A 18 8.86 -15.54 36.29
C TYR A 18 8.40 -15.76 37.73
N GLU A 19 8.04 -14.69 38.46
CA GLU A 19 7.54 -14.79 39.83
C GLU A 19 6.21 -15.54 39.93
N ARG A 20 5.45 -15.61 38.83
CA ARG A 20 4.11 -16.21 38.79
C ARG A 20 4.11 -17.62 38.19
N ASP A 21 4.85 -17.81 37.10
CA ASP A 21 4.79 -18.99 36.25
C ASP A 21 6.15 -19.73 36.15
N GLY A 22 7.16 -19.31 36.94
CA GLY A 22 8.46 -19.94 37.00
C GLY A 22 9.21 -19.97 35.66
N ILE A 23 9.82 -21.11 35.34
CA ILE A 23 10.58 -21.29 34.09
C ILE A 23 9.68 -21.22 32.85
N GLU A 24 8.39 -21.58 32.98
CA GLU A 24 7.42 -21.45 31.89
C GLU A 24 7.11 -19.98 31.55
N GLY A 25 7.20 -19.08 32.52
CA GLY A 25 7.07 -17.64 32.32
C GLY A 25 8.23 -16.98 31.55
N LEU A 26 9.31 -17.72 31.29
CA LEU A 26 10.46 -17.28 30.48
C LEU A 26 10.29 -17.55 28.99
N THR A 27 9.10 -17.96 28.52
CA THR A 27 8.83 -18.07 27.09
C THR A 27 9.01 -16.72 26.42
N LEU A 28 10.02 -16.61 25.57
CA LEU A 28 10.29 -15.45 24.73
C LEU A 28 9.15 -15.32 23.72
N GLY A 29 8.14 -14.51 24.04
CA GLY A 29 7.13 -14.11 23.09
C GLY A 29 7.78 -13.37 21.91
N HIS A 30 7.36 -13.66 20.69
CA HIS A 30 7.73 -12.84 19.55
C HIS A 30 7.11 -11.45 19.73
N SER A 31 7.92 -10.39 19.64
CA SER A 31 7.39 -9.03 19.69
C SER A 31 6.32 -8.88 18.60
N PRO A 32 5.13 -8.32 18.88
CA PRO A 32 4.00 -8.25 17.93
C PRO A 32 4.24 -7.33 16.71
N GLY A 33 5.49 -6.97 16.45
CA GLY A 33 5.90 -6.05 15.40
C GLY A 33 5.54 -4.61 15.72
N LYS A 34 5.79 -3.73 14.75
CA LYS A 34 5.40 -2.32 14.85
C LYS A 34 3.86 -2.23 14.81
N PRO A 35 3.22 -1.48 15.72
CA PRO A 35 1.77 -1.28 15.68
C PRO A 35 1.37 -0.69 14.32
N ARG A 36 0.24 -1.17 13.80
CA ARG A 36 -0.31 -0.66 12.54
C ARG A 36 -0.69 0.81 12.73
N ARG A 37 -0.45 1.62 11.69
CA ARG A 37 -0.79 3.05 11.71
C ARG A 37 -2.29 3.28 11.56
N LEU A 38 -2.96 2.44 10.77
CA LEU A 38 -4.42 2.45 10.66
C LEU A 38 -5.00 1.36 11.56
N THR A 39 -6.17 1.64 12.12
CA THR A 39 -6.99 0.65 12.80
C THR A 39 -7.65 -0.28 11.78
N GLU A 40 -8.10 -1.45 12.22
CA GLU A 40 -8.79 -2.41 11.33
C GLU A 40 -10.03 -1.79 10.67
N GLN A 41 -10.75 -0.94 11.39
CA GLN A 41 -11.92 -0.22 10.86
C GLN A 41 -11.54 0.76 9.74
N GLN A 42 -10.42 1.48 9.90
CA GLN A 42 -9.92 2.40 8.88
C GLN A 42 -9.41 1.65 7.65
N GLU A 43 -8.76 0.50 7.86
CA GLU A 43 -8.32 -0.40 6.79
C GLU A 43 -9.50 -0.93 5.98
N GLN A 44 -10.58 -1.34 6.64
CA GLN A 44 -11.81 -1.79 5.96
C GLN A 44 -12.46 -0.65 5.19
N THR A 45 -12.56 0.54 5.79
CA THR A 45 -13.12 1.74 5.14
C THR A 45 -12.35 2.10 3.86
N LEU A 46 -11.02 1.99 3.90
CA LEU A 46 -10.17 2.19 2.74
C LEU A 46 -10.44 1.14 1.65
N ALA A 47 -10.52 -0.14 2.03
CA ALA A 47 -10.79 -1.23 1.08
C ALA A 47 -12.15 -1.06 0.41
N ASP A 48 -13.21 -0.80 1.19
CA ASP A 48 -14.56 -0.60 0.68
C ASP A 48 -14.64 0.61 -0.25
N THR A 49 -13.93 1.68 0.09
CA THR A 49 -13.87 2.90 -0.73
C THR A 49 -13.16 2.66 -2.06
N VAL A 50 -12.00 2.01 -2.05
CA VAL A 50 -11.24 1.71 -3.28
C VAL A 50 -11.97 0.73 -4.17
N SER A 51 -12.74 -0.21 -3.58
CA SER A 51 -13.51 -1.20 -4.32
C SER A 51 -14.83 -0.67 -4.88
N THR A 52 -15.51 0.22 -4.18
CA THR A 52 -16.91 0.60 -4.49
C THR A 52 -17.02 1.97 -5.15
N LYS A 53 -16.11 2.89 -4.83
CA LYS A 53 -16.18 4.30 -5.26
C LYS A 53 -15.05 4.63 -6.21
N ARG A 54 -15.24 5.63 -7.06
CA ARG A 54 -14.15 6.26 -7.82
C ARG A 54 -13.59 7.44 -7.03
N PRO A 55 -12.38 7.91 -7.34
CA PRO A 55 -11.80 9.08 -6.67
C PRO A 55 -12.72 10.32 -6.74
N VAL A 56 -13.44 10.51 -7.85
CA VAL A 56 -14.43 11.60 -7.98
C VAL A 56 -15.57 11.52 -6.97
N ASP A 57 -16.01 10.30 -6.62
CA ASP A 57 -17.14 10.09 -5.70
C ASP A 57 -16.73 10.39 -4.24
N VAL A 58 -15.43 10.50 -3.97
CA VAL A 58 -14.86 10.95 -2.69
C VAL A 58 -14.28 12.36 -2.77
N GLY A 59 -14.61 13.14 -3.81
CA GLY A 59 -14.17 14.53 -3.94
C GLY A 59 -12.71 14.71 -4.34
N ILE A 60 -12.12 13.74 -5.05
CA ILE A 60 -10.79 13.86 -5.65
C ILE A 60 -10.95 14.06 -7.17
N GLU A 61 -10.30 15.06 -7.75
CA GLU A 61 -10.47 15.47 -9.16
C GLU A 61 -10.05 14.42 -10.22
N ALA A 62 -9.54 13.27 -9.80
CA ALA A 62 -9.11 12.20 -10.69
C ALA A 62 -10.32 11.39 -11.22
N LYS A 63 -10.63 11.58 -12.51
CA LYS A 63 -11.86 11.07 -13.15
C LYS A 63 -12.06 9.56 -13.18
N TYR A 64 -10.99 8.74 -13.17
CA TYR A 64 -11.11 7.35 -13.63
C TYR A 64 -10.61 6.29 -12.64
N THR A 65 -9.32 6.26 -12.31
CA THR A 65 -8.74 5.10 -11.60
C THR A 65 -8.07 5.49 -10.30
N TRP A 66 -8.24 4.65 -9.26
CA TRP A 66 -7.43 4.74 -8.06
C TRP A 66 -5.95 4.54 -8.37
N THR A 67 -5.13 5.48 -7.92
CA THR A 67 -3.67 5.35 -7.92
C THR A 67 -3.18 5.41 -6.49
N LEU A 68 -1.96 4.91 -6.24
CA LEU A 68 -1.35 4.97 -4.91
C LEU A 68 -1.35 6.39 -4.33
N LYS A 69 -1.12 7.41 -5.16
CA LYS A 69 -1.13 8.81 -4.72
C LYS A 69 -2.52 9.24 -4.26
N LEU A 70 -3.57 8.82 -4.95
CA LEU A 70 -4.95 9.17 -4.60
C LEU A 70 -5.39 8.44 -3.33
N ALA A 71 -4.99 7.18 -3.17
CA ALA A 71 -5.22 6.43 -1.93
C ALA A 71 -4.50 7.08 -0.74
N MET A 72 -3.25 7.55 -0.94
CA MET A 72 -2.52 8.32 0.09
C MET A 72 -3.24 9.61 0.47
N LEU A 73 -3.67 10.40 -0.52
CA LEU A 73 -4.40 11.65 -0.28
C LEU A 73 -5.72 11.40 0.46
N PHE A 74 -6.44 10.34 0.11
CA PHE A 74 -7.66 9.95 0.79
C PHE A 74 -7.40 9.60 2.26
N VAL A 75 -6.39 8.76 2.53
CA VAL A 75 -6.02 8.36 3.90
C VAL A 75 -5.54 9.54 4.75
N GLU A 76 -4.77 10.45 4.16
CA GLU A 76 -4.33 11.67 4.83
C GLU A 76 -5.52 12.58 5.17
N ARG A 77 -6.49 12.73 4.27
CA ARG A 77 -7.67 13.57 4.48
C ARG A 77 -8.64 12.98 5.50
N GLU A 78 -8.94 11.69 5.42
CA GLU A 78 -9.96 11.05 6.26
C GLU A 78 -9.42 10.62 7.63
N PHE A 79 -8.15 10.22 7.70
CA PHE A 79 -7.57 9.63 8.90
C PHE A 79 -6.41 10.42 9.48
N GLY A 80 -5.91 11.46 8.80
CA GLY A 80 -4.77 12.26 9.26
C GLY A 80 -3.42 11.54 9.21
N GLU A 81 -3.36 10.35 8.58
CA GLU A 81 -2.17 9.51 8.55
C GLU A 81 -1.42 9.63 7.22
N THR A 82 -0.12 9.92 7.28
CA THR A 82 0.71 10.03 6.08
C THR A 82 1.41 8.72 5.76
N TYR A 83 1.32 8.30 4.50
CA TYR A 83 1.99 7.10 3.99
C TYR A 83 3.04 7.44 2.94
N THR A 84 4.03 6.56 2.79
CA THR A 84 4.88 6.57 1.59
C THR A 84 4.21 5.73 0.51
N LYS A 85 4.56 5.93 -0.77
CA LYS A 85 4.05 5.10 -1.87
C LYS A 85 4.28 3.61 -1.64
N LYS A 86 5.46 3.24 -1.11
CA LYS A 86 5.79 1.85 -0.77
C LYS A 86 4.90 1.34 0.37
N GLY A 87 4.70 2.14 1.42
CA GLY A 87 3.81 1.78 2.52
C GLY A 87 2.37 1.58 2.08
N MET A 88 1.85 2.47 1.23
CA MET A 88 0.51 2.35 0.67
C MET A 88 0.36 1.13 -0.24
N SER A 89 1.38 0.83 -1.05
CA SER A 89 1.40 -0.37 -1.90
C SER A 89 1.35 -1.66 -1.06
N VAL A 90 2.14 -1.74 0.02
CA VAL A 90 2.10 -2.89 0.96
C VAL A 90 0.76 -2.97 1.69
N LEU A 91 0.21 -1.84 2.12
CA LEU A 91 -1.10 -1.77 2.77
C LEU A 91 -2.20 -2.34 1.86
N LEU A 92 -2.29 -1.83 0.62
CA LEU A 92 -3.30 -2.27 -0.35
C LEU A 92 -3.12 -3.74 -0.74
N HIS A 93 -1.88 -4.20 -0.91
CA HIS A 93 -1.61 -5.61 -1.17
C HIS A 93 -2.09 -6.51 -0.02
N ARG A 94 -1.90 -6.09 1.23
CA ARG A 94 -2.40 -6.82 2.40
C ARG A 94 -3.94 -6.84 2.45
N LEU A 95 -4.59 -5.81 1.93
CA LEU A 95 -6.05 -5.73 1.78
C LEU A 95 -6.58 -6.51 0.56
N GLY A 96 -5.70 -7.22 -0.17
CA GLY A 96 -6.08 -8.05 -1.31
C GLY A 96 -6.07 -7.33 -2.67
N PHE A 97 -5.68 -6.05 -2.72
CA PHE A 97 -5.60 -5.32 -3.99
C PHE A 97 -4.29 -5.63 -4.70
N SER A 98 -4.41 -5.98 -5.98
CA SER A 98 -3.27 -6.13 -6.88
C SER A 98 -3.17 -4.96 -7.84
N HIS A 99 -1.94 -4.60 -8.19
CA HIS A 99 -1.68 -3.57 -9.19
C HIS A 99 -1.79 -4.19 -10.59
N THR A 100 -2.81 -3.82 -11.34
CA THR A 100 -2.90 -4.18 -12.75
C THR A 100 -2.46 -3.00 -13.60
N LYS A 101 -1.43 -3.18 -14.44
CA LYS A 101 -1.12 -2.21 -15.48
C LYS A 101 -2.25 -2.28 -16.51
N ALA A 102 -2.89 -1.16 -16.81
CA ALA A 102 -3.78 -1.08 -17.95
C ALA A 102 -2.93 -1.29 -19.21
N THR A 103 -2.90 -2.53 -19.72
CA THR A 103 -2.41 -2.80 -21.07
C THR A 103 -3.52 -2.35 -22.00
N TYR A 104 -3.37 -1.15 -22.55
CA TYR A 104 -4.26 -0.67 -23.60
C TYR A 104 -3.95 -1.47 -24.86
N THR A 105 -4.55 -2.65 -24.98
CA THR A 105 -4.67 -3.33 -26.26
C THR A 105 -5.73 -2.55 -27.03
N MET A 106 -5.33 -1.86 -28.10
CA MET A 106 -6.26 -1.19 -29.01
C MET A 106 -7.09 -2.26 -29.73
N GLU A 107 -8.15 -2.75 -29.09
CA GLU A 107 -9.10 -3.73 -29.67
C GLU A 107 -9.77 -3.20 -30.95
N LEU A 108 -9.75 -1.89 -31.17
CA LEU A 108 -10.37 -1.19 -32.30
C LEU A 108 -9.36 -0.66 -33.35
N ALA A 109 -8.09 -1.08 -33.31
CA ALA A 109 -7.15 -0.63 -34.32
C ALA A 109 -7.25 -1.50 -35.57
N ASP A 110 -7.69 -0.90 -36.67
CA ASP A 110 -7.67 -1.55 -37.99
C ASP A 110 -6.19 -1.76 -38.41
N PRO A 111 -5.74 -3.01 -38.61
CA PRO A 111 -4.37 -3.29 -39.02
C PRO A 111 -4.00 -2.61 -40.35
N ALA A 112 -4.96 -2.37 -41.24
CA ALA A 112 -4.70 -1.68 -42.51
C ALA A 112 -4.34 -0.20 -42.29
N GLU A 113 -5.01 0.49 -41.37
CA GLU A 113 -4.71 1.89 -41.03
C GLU A 113 -3.39 2.03 -40.24
N GLN A 114 -3.01 1.01 -39.46
CA GLN A 114 -1.70 0.99 -38.81
C GLN A 114 -0.55 0.85 -39.81
N GLU A 115 -0.75 0.08 -40.88
CA GLU A 115 0.27 -0.13 -41.89
C GLU A 115 0.49 1.12 -42.74
N THR A 116 -0.58 1.79 -43.17
CA THR A 116 -0.49 3.08 -43.91
C THR A 116 0.16 4.18 -43.07
N PHE A 117 -0.12 4.23 -41.76
CA PHE A 117 0.58 5.15 -40.86
C PHE A 117 2.09 4.87 -40.80
N ARG A 118 2.48 3.59 -40.74
CA ARG A 118 3.89 3.18 -40.64
C ARG A 118 4.67 3.44 -41.93
N SER A 119 4.07 3.20 -43.09
CA SER A 119 4.75 3.32 -44.39
C SER A 119 4.77 4.75 -44.94
N GLU A 120 3.71 5.53 -44.73
CA GLU A 120 3.54 6.82 -45.40
C GLU A 120 3.63 8.00 -44.44
N THR A 121 2.90 7.94 -43.31
CA THR A 121 2.73 9.10 -42.43
C THR A 121 3.95 9.31 -41.52
N PHE A 122 4.46 8.23 -40.91
CA PHE A 122 5.61 8.28 -40.01
C PHE A 122 6.92 8.78 -40.66
N PRO A 123 7.35 8.28 -41.84
CA PRO A 123 8.58 8.77 -42.47
C PRO A 123 8.45 10.19 -43.06
N ALA A 124 7.24 10.67 -43.37
CA ALA A 124 7.02 12.04 -43.83
C ALA A 124 7.26 13.08 -42.71
N GLN A 125 7.05 12.70 -41.45
CA GLN A 125 7.23 13.57 -40.28
C GLN A 125 8.70 13.68 -39.79
N ASN A 126 9.60 12.84 -40.32
CA ASN A 126 11.03 12.85 -40.01
C ASN A 126 11.88 13.60 -41.07
N LYS A 127 11.24 14.31 -42.00
CA LYS A 127 11.92 15.27 -42.88
C LYS A 127 11.86 16.67 -42.26
N SER A 128 12.73 16.92 -41.29
CA SER A 128 13.18 18.27 -40.95
C SER A 128 14.61 18.27 -40.44
#